data_AF-A0A2W1NCK9-F1
#
_entry.id   AF-A0A2W1NCK9-F1
#
_cell.length_a   1.000
_cell.length_b   1.000
_cell.length_c   1.000
_cell.angle_alpha   90.00
_cell.angle_beta   90.00
_cell.angle_gamma   90.00
#
_symmetry.space_group_name_H-M   'P 1'
#
loop_
_entity.id
_entity.type
_entity.pdbx_description
1 polymer ?
#
loop_
_entity_poly.entity_id
_entity_poly.type
_entity_poly.pdbx_seq_one_letter_code
_entity_poly.pdbx_strand_id
1 'polypeptide(L)'
;MSLAIRQRISMGSAHGLLSVVAVGLLLAGCASSPPGGVQVVDRNGRAVSTQQRQPVTTGQYRVQRGDTLYSIAFRFGWDWKALAARNNIPAPYVIRPGQTIRFDGQSNSAPVRTVATAPVVTAPPNRQPAASQPVQGQPAKPVTPAQPPVATTPATTPTLPVNRSATGWAWPANGAMIGRFSSNGSLNKGIDIAGELGQPVLAASDGSVVYAGSGLRGYGELVIIKHSDTYVSAYGHNRRLLVREGQQVKVGQTIAEMGSTGTDRVKLHFEIRRQGKPVDPLQYLPRR
;
A
#
# COMPACT_ATOMS: atom_id res chain seq x y z
N MET A 1 94.93 -52.73 -16.17
CA MET A 1 93.78 -53.30 -16.90
C MET A 1 92.70 -53.56 -15.85
N SER A 2 91.49 -53.01 -15.79
CA SER A 2 90.79 -52.04 -16.62
C SER A 2 89.66 -51.41 -15.80
N LEU A 3 89.48 -50.11 -16.03
CA LEU A 3 88.27 -49.27 -16.03
C LEU A 3 87.22 -49.29 -14.89
N ALA A 4 86.94 -48.06 -14.48
CA ALA A 4 85.85 -47.54 -13.69
C ALA A 4 84.48 -47.59 -14.39
N ILE A 5 83.39 -47.69 -13.60
CA ILE A 5 82.07 -47.15 -13.95
C ILE A 5 81.44 -46.47 -12.73
N ARG A 6 81.16 -45.17 -12.90
CA ARG A 6 80.35 -44.32 -12.02
C ARG A 6 78.87 -44.61 -12.26
N GLN A 7 78.04 -44.63 -11.21
CA GLN A 7 76.66 -44.13 -11.32
C GLN A 7 76.27 -43.31 -10.07
N ARG A 8 75.56 -42.22 -10.35
CA ARG A 8 75.27 -41.08 -9.49
C ARG A 8 74.04 -41.37 -8.64
N ILE A 9 74.08 -41.09 -7.34
CA ILE A 9 72.89 -40.99 -6.49
C ILE A 9 72.74 -39.52 -6.06
N SER A 10 71.57 -38.97 -6.37
CA SER A 10 71.15 -37.60 -6.06
C SER A 10 70.74 -37.52 -4.58
N MET A 11 71.40 -36.65 -3.80
CA MET A 11 71.00 -36.32 -2.43
C MET A 11 69.99 -35.18 -2.44
N GLY A 12 68.81 -35.41 -1.88
CA GLY A 12 67.80 -34.39 -1.62
C GLY A 12 67.15 -34.60 -0.25
N SER A 13 67.14 -33.52 0.53
CA SER A 13 66.14 -33.22 1.56
C SER A 13 66.27 -33.87 2.95
N ALA A 14 67.15 -33.32 3.80
CA ALA A 14 67.16 -33.52 5.25
C ALA A 14 66.91 -32.20 6.00
N HIS A 15 65.72 -31.60 5.85
CA HIS A 15 65.31 -30.42 6.64
C HIS A 15 63.87 -30.55 7.21
N GLY A 16 63.26 -31.74 7.16
CA GLY A 16 61.84 -31.94 7.49
C GLY A 16 61.52 -32.34 8.94
N LEU A 17 62.49 -32.38 9.86
CA LEU A 17 62.29 -33.10 11.13
C LEU A 17 62.51 -32.30 12.43
N LEU A 18 62.74 -30.98 12.36
CA LEU A 18 62.98 -30.16 13.56
C LEU A 18 61.91 -29.08 13.86
N SER A 19 60.71 -29.19 13.29
CA SER A 19 59.62 -28.21 13.53
C SER A 19 58.37 -28.79 14.21
N VAL A 20 58.41 -30.06 14.63
CA VAL A 20 57.23 -30.80 15.14
C VAL A 20 57.04 -30.71 16.67
N VAL A 21 57.93 -30.05 17.42
CA VAL A 21 57.90 -30.09 18.91
C VAL A 21 57.55 -28.75 19.60
N ALA A 22 57.48 -27.62 18.88
CA ALA A 22 57.35 -26.30 19.52
C ALA A 22 55.92 -25.70 19.60
N VAL A 23 54.85 -26.44 19.31
CA VAL A 23 53.46 -25.91 19.33
C VAL A 23 52.50 -26.89 20.03
N GLY A 24 52.86 -27.34 21.23
CA GLY A 24 52.09 -28.34 22.00
C GLY A 24 51.58 -27.88 23.37
N LEU A 25 51.73 -26.61 23.77
CA LEU A 25 51.50 -26.17 25.15
C LEU A 25 50.60 -24.92 25.30
N LEU A 26 49.44 -24.89 24.64
CA LEU A 26 48.34 -23.97 24.97
C LEU A 26 46.96 -24.64 24.76
N LEU A 27 46.65 -25.66 25.57
CA LEU A 27 45.27 -26.05 25.94
C LEU A 27 44.91 -25.23 27.21
N ALA A 28 43.71 -24.73 27.52
CA ALA A 28 42.36 -24.92 27.00
C ALA A 28 41.54 -23.64 27.28
N GLY A 29 40.90 -23.07 26.26
CA GLY A 29 39.88 -22.02 26.39
C GLY A 29 38.49 -22.63 26.22
N CYS A 30 37.56 -22.26 27.11
CA CYS A 30 36.23 -22.84 27.25
C CYS A 30 35.38 -22.79 25.97
N ALA A 31 34.68 -23.90 25.71
CA ALA A 31 33.67 -24.04 24.67
C ALA A 31 32.35 -23.36 25.07
N SER A 32 31.83 -22.50 24.19
CA SER A 32 30.40 -22.16 24.16
C SER A 32 29.97 -21.93 22.70
N SER A 33 29.23 -22.88 22.15
CA SER A 33 28.68 -22.82 20.80
C SER A 33 27.40 -21.96 20.78
N PRO A 34 27.28 -20.94 19.91
CA PRO A 34 25.98 -20.39 19.54
C PRO A 34 25.31 -21.33 18.52
N PRO A 35 24.00 -21.62 18.63
CA PRO A 35 23.28 -22.40 17.63
C PRO A 35 23.23 -21.61 16.31
N GLY A 36 23.84 -22.21 15.28
CA GLY A 36 24.03 -21.62 13.97
C GLY A 36 22.73 -21.47 13.17
N GLY A 37 22.60 -20.32 12.51
CA GLY A 37 21.94 -20.19 11.22
C GLY A 37 23.02 -20.20 10.13
N VAL A 38 22.89 -21.08 9.16
CA VAL A 38 23.80 -21.20 8.00
C VAL A 38 23.75 -19.90 7.20
N GLN A 39 24.90 -19.26 6.98
CA GLN A 39 25.06 -18.14 6.04
C GLN A 39 25.71 -18.67 4.76
N VAL A 40 24.97 -18.63 3.65
CA VAL A 40 25.52 -18.85 2.32
C VAL A 40 26.18 -17.55 1.88
N VAL A 41 27.51 -17.56 1.72
CA VAL A 41 28.28 -16.42 1.21
C VAL A 41 28.51 -16.61 -0.28
N ASP A 42 27.79 -15.86 -1.10
CA ASP A 42 28.17 -15.67 -2.51
C ASP A 42 29.26 -14.60 -2.61
N ARG A 43 30.41 -14.97 -3.18
CA ARG A 43 31.47 -14.05 -3.61
C ARG A 43 30.97 -13.26 -4.81
N ASN A 44 30.21 -12.19 -4.58
CA ASN A 44 30.17 -11.03 -5.46
C ASN A 44 29.67 -9.84 -4.66
N GLY A 45 30.63 -9.03 -4.21
CA GLY A 45 30.42 -7.89 -3.35
C GLY A 45 29.46 -6.87 -3.95
N ARG A 46 28.28 -6.77 -3.34
CA ARG A 46 27.57 -5.53 -3.02
C ARG A 46 26.62 -5.85 -1.88
N ALA A 47 27.01 -5.46 -0.67
CA ALA A 47 26.16 -5.55 0.50
C ALA A 47 24.93 -4.68 0.27
N VAL A 48 23.84 -5.28 -0.21
CA VAL A 48 22.51 -4.68 -0.11
C VAL A 48 22.17 -4.75 1.37
N SER A 49 22.21 -3.60 2.05
CA SER A 49 21.67 -3.51 3.39
C SER A 49 20.20 -3.89 3.32
N THR A 50 19.88 -5.09 3.80
CA THR A 50 18.50 -5.48 4.08
C THR A 50 18.08 -4.66 5.29
N GLN A 51 17.67 -3.42 5.03
CA GLN A 51 17.01 -2.58 6.00
C GLN A 51 15.70 -3.30 6.36
N GLN A 52 15.74 -4.03 7.47
CA GLN A 52 14.57 -4.59 8.15
C GLN A 52 13.47 -3.52 8.14
N ARG A 53 12.32 -3.84 7.54
CA ARG A 53 11.14 -2.97 7.54
C ARG A 53 10.61 -2.89 8.97
N GLN A 54 11.18 -1.99 9.74
CA GLN A 54 10.62 -1.52 10.99
C GLN A 54 9.20 -1.01 10.68
N PRO A 55 8.13 -1.51 11.31
CA PRO A 55 6.88 -0.78 11.30
C PRO A 55 7.17 0.59 11.92
N VAL A 56 7.03 1.66 11.13
CA VAL A 56 7.24 3.01 11.64
C VAL A 56 6.09 3.32 12.58
N THR A 57 6.27 3.03 13.87
CA THR A 57 5.32 3.38 14.94
C THR A 57 5.82 4.55 15.78
N THR A 58 6.98 5.11 15.45
CA THR A 58 7.56 6.31 16.04
C THR A 58 8.16 7.16 14.92
N GLY A 59 7.34 8.00 14.29
CA GLY A 59 7.83 8.82 13.19
C GLY A 59 6.88 9.94 12.79
N GLN A 60 7.46 10.90 12.07
CA GLN A 60 6.76 11.93 11.32
C GLN A 60 6.96 11.65 9.83
N TYR A 61 5.95 11.91 9.02
CA TYR A 61 6.02 11.83 7.57
C TYR A 61 5.76 13.20 6.97
N ARG A 62 6.62 13.62 6.03
CA ARG A 62 6.40 14.84 5.26
C ARG A 62 5.63 14.50 4.00
N VAL A 63 4.43 15.03 3.87
CA VAL A 63 3.52 14.82 2.73
C VAL A 63 4.24 15.16 1.43
N GLN A 64 4.16 14.24 0.47
CA GLN A 64 4.72 14.40 -0.86
C GLN A 64 3.62 14.73 -1.87
N ARG A 65 4.02 15.20 -3.06
CA ARG A 65 3.07 15.42 -4.15
C ARG A 65 2.42 14.10 -4.55
N GLY A 66 1.09 14.08 -4.61
CA GLY A 66 0.30 12.88 -4.96
C GLY A 66 -0.09 12.01 -3.76
N ASP A 67 0.31 12.37 -2.54
CA ASP A 67 -0.24 11.74 -1.35
C ASP A 67 -1.65 12.22 -1.06
N THR A 68 -2.45 11.29 -0.52
CA THR A 68 -3.71 11.57 0.14
C THR A 68 -3.59 11.10 1.59
N LEU A 69 -4.42 11.62 2.49
CA LEU A 69 -4.40 11.13 3.88
C LEU A 69 -4.66 9.62 3.94
N TYR A 70 -5.47 9.12 3.00
CA TYR A 70 -5.77 7.70 2.81
C TYR A 70 -4.56 6.90 2.36
N SER A 71 -3.79 7.38 1.37
CA SER A 71 -2.60 6.66 0.88
C SER A 71 -1.53 6.57 1.96
N ILE A 72 -1.35 7.64 2.74
CA ILE A 72 -0.43 7.69 3.87
C ILE A 72 -0.89 6.72 4.96
N ALA A 73 -2.15 6.81 5.41
CA ALA A 73 -2.67 5.92 6.43
C ALA A 73 -2.57 4.45 6.00
N PHE A 74 -2.92 4.15 4.75
CA PHE A 74 -2.81 2.82 4.17
C PHE A 74 -1.36 2.31 4.16
N ARG A 75 -0.40 3.14 3.77
CA ARG A 75 1.03 2.80 3.72
C ARG A 75 1.56 2.38 5.10
N PHE A 76 1.15 3.10 6.14
CA PHE A 76 1.61 2.84 7.51
C PHE A 76 0.70 1.91 8.31
N GLY A 77 -0.41 1.42 7.73
CA GLY A 77 -1.35 0.51 8.41
C GLY A 77 -2.19 1.20 9.50
N TRP A 78 -2.40 2.50 9.35
CA TRP A 78 -3.24 3.34 10.20
C TRP A 78 -4.66 3.40 9.67
N ASP A 79 -5.61 3.58 10.59
CA ASP A 79 -6.92 4.07 10.23
C ASP A 79 -6.82 5.55 9.84
N TRP A 80 -7.36 5.91 8.67
CA TRP A 80 -7.24 7.27 8.14
C TRP A 80 -7.97 8.28 9.03
N LYS A 81 -9.07 7.88 9.70
CA LYS A 81 -9.85 8.77 10.58
C LYS A 81 -9.12 8.98 11.90
N ALA A 82 -8.54 7.93 12.47
CA ALA A 82 -7.65 8.04 13.63
C ALA A 82 -6.43 8.92 13.32
N LEU A 83 -5.82 8.75 12.14
CA LEU A 83 -4.70 9.57 11.70
C LEU A 83 -5.11 11.04 11.51
N ALA A 84 -6.29 11.30 10.93
CA ALA A 84 -6.86 12.64 10.80
C ALA A 84 -7.04 13.31 12.17
N ALA A 85 -7.69 12.61 13.10
CA ALA A 85 -7.94 13.09 14.45
C ALA A 85 -6.63 13.39 15.19
N ARG A 86 -5.64 12.49 15.09
CA ARG A 86 -4.31 12.66 15.70
C ARG A 86 -3.59 13.92 15.20
N ASN A 87 -3.83 14.31 13.96
CA ASN A 87 -3.18 15.44 13.31
C ASN A 87 -4.08 16.69 13.22
N ASN A 88 -5.24 16.70 13.89
CA ASN A 88 -6.24 17.78 13.82
C ASN A 88 -6.62 18.16 12.39
N ILE A 89 -6.80 17.16 11.51
CA ILE A 89 -7.18 17.37 10.11
C ILE A 89 -8.69 17.18 10.00
N PRO A 90 -9.49 18.26 9.92
CA PRO A 90 -10.94 18.14 9.77
C PRO A 90 -11.31 17.66 8.36
N ALA A 91 -12.56 17.22 8.20
CA ALA A 91 -13.15 17.03 6.87
C ALA A 91 -13.02 18.34 6.06
N PRO A 92 -12.68 18.29 4.76
CA PRO A 92 -12.66 17.12 3.87
C PRO A 92 -11.32 16.35 3.83
N TYR A 93 -10.53 16.37 4.92
CA TYR A 93 -9.29 15.59 5.09
C TYR A 93 -8.15 15.96 4.13
N VAL A 94 -8.12 17.24 3.74
CA VAL A 94 -7.13 17.76 2.81
C VAL A 94 -5.78 17.90 3.51
N ILE A 95 -4.74 17.41 2.84
CA ILE A 95 -3.34 17.59 3.22
C ILE A 95 -2.58 18.30 2.10
N ARG A 96 -1.49 18.99 2.45
CA ARG A 96 -0.66 19.72 1.47
C ARG A 96 0.75 19.15 1.41
N PRO A 97 1.41 19.11 0.24
CA PRO A 97 2.82 18.77 0.15
C PRO A 97 3.65 19.62 1.12
N GLY A 98 4.57 18.95 1.82
CA GLY A 98 5.40 19.57 2.85
C GLY A 98 4.80 19.57 4.26
N GLN A 99 3.48 19.31 4.42
CA GLN A 99 2.84 19.15 5.71
C GLN A 99 3.42 17.94 6.45
N THR A 100 3.56 18.03 7.77
CA THR A 100 4.05 16.94 8.60
C THR A 100 2.88 16.17 9.23
N ILE A 101 2.87 14.85 9.04
CA ILE A 101 1.90 13.91 9.63
C ILE A 101 2.61 13.10 10.71
N ARG A 102 2.01 13.06 11.90
CA ARG A 102 2.52 12.35 13.07
C ARG A 102 1.79 11.02 13.25
N PHE A 103 2.55 9.99 13.64
CA PHE A 103 2.07 8.62 13.92
C PHE A 103 2.41 8.19 15.35
N ASP A 104 2.61 9.13 16.26
CA ASP A 104 2.85 8.80 17.65
C ASP A 104 1.56 8.25 18.30
N GLY A 105 1.70 7.29 19.23
CA GLY A 105 0.60 6.82 20.07
C GLY A 105 -0.50 6.04 19.37
N GLN A 106 -0.18 5.09 18.48
CA GLN A 106 -1.14 4.04 18.10
C GLN A 106 -1.35 3.06 19.27
N SER A 107 -1.78 3.57 20.43
CA SER A 107 -2.34 2.71 21.47
C SER A 107 -3.62 2.13 20.89
N ASN A 108 -3.61 0.82 20.65
CA ASN A 108 -4.83 0.02 20.62
C ASN A 108 -5.48 0.17 22.00
N SER A 109 -6.25 1.23 22.17
CA SER A 109 -7.15 1.42 23.29
C SER A 109 -8.40 1.97 22.66
N ALA A 110 -9.42 1.12 22.58
CA ALA A 110 -10.77 1.55 22.26
C ALA A 110 -11.08 2.80 23.11
N PRO A 111 -11.64 3.87 22.52
CA PRO A 111 -12.02 5.01 23.32
C PRO A 111 -13.08 4.54 24.31
N VAL A 112 -12.72 4.52 25.60
CA VAL A 112 -13.68 4.55 26.69
C VAL A 112 -14.54 5.78 26.43
N ARG A 113 -15.82 5.54 26.18
CA ARG A 113 -16.83 6.55 25.92
C ARG A 113 -17.10 7.29 27.23
N THR A 114 -16.31 8.32 27.52
CA THR A 114 -16.67 9.31 28.52
C THR A 114 -17.83 10.12 27.97
N VAL A 115 -18.98 9.98 28.60
CA VAL A 115 -20.20 10.73 28.32
C VAL A 115 -19.94 12.17 28.73
N ALA A 116 -19.76 13.06 27.76
CA ALA A 116 -19.78 14.50 27.99
C ALA A 116 -21.07 15.05 27.37
N THR A 117 -21.96 15.48 28.27
CA THR A 117 -23.22 16.17 28.05
C THR A 117 -23.03 17.40 27.16
N ALA A 118 -23.89 17.53 26.15
CA ALA A 118 -23.97 18.69 25.28
C ALA A 118 -24.43 19.94 26.05
N PRO A 119 -23.80 21.11 25.85
CA PRO A 119 -24.47 22.38 26.01
C PRO A 119 -25.08 22.78 24.66
N VAL A 120 -26.42 22.88 24.66
CA VAL A 120 -27.19 23.66 23.69
C VAL A 120 -26.72 25.11 23.78
N VAL A 121 -26.17 25.65 22.68
CA VAL A 121 -25.98 27.09 22.54
C VAL A 121 -26.80 27.56 21.34
N THR A 122 -27.73 28.43 21.69
CA THR A 122 -28.70 29.18 20.90
C THR A 122 -28.03 29.99 19.79
N ALA A 123 -28.61 29.89 18.59
CA ALA A 123 -28.33 30.78 17.46
C ALA A 123 -28.87 32.20 17.76
N PRO A 124 -28.14 33.27 17.43
CA PRO A 124 -28.70 34.62 17.39
C PRO A 124 -29.46 34.85 16.08
N PRO A 125 -30.61 35.57 16.10
CA PRO A 125 -31.34 35.93 14.90
C PRO A 125 -30.85 37.25 14.29
N ASN A 126 -30.96 37.32 12.96
CA ASN A 126 -31.28 38.51 12.17
C ASN A 126 -30.17 39.57 11.91
N ARG A 127 -29.72 39.65 10.64
CA ARG A 127 -29.54 40.90 9.89
C ARG A 127 -29.81 40.71 8.40
N GLN A 128 -31.03 41.07 8.02
CA GLN A 128 -31.49 41.90 6.89
C GLN A 128 -30.92 41.68 5.45
N PRO A 129 -31.80 41.62 4.44
CA PRO A 129 -31.45 41.47 3.02
C PRO A 129 -30.87 42.75 2.42
N ALA A 130 -29.78 42.63 1.65
CA ALA A 130 -29.26 43.72 0.83
C ALA A 130 -30.09 43.86 -0.43
N ALA A 131 -30.64 45.06 -0.60
CA ALA A 131 -31.54 45.47 -1.66
C ALA A 131 -30.88 45.46 -3.04
N SER A 132 -31.64 44.95 -4.00
CA SER A 132 -31.52 45.17 -5.44
C SER A 132 -31.71 46.65 -5.78
N GLN A 133 -30.73 47.23 -6.48
CA GLN A 133 -30.90 48.51 -7.18
C GLN A 133 -31.41 48.26 -8.61
N PRO A 134 -32.37 49.06 -9.11
CA PRO A 134 -32.81 49.02 -10.50
C PRO A 134 -31.94 49.97 -11.35
N VAL A 135 -31.40 49.47 -12.46
CA VAL A 135 -30.91 50.32 -13.57
C VAL A 135 -31.80 50.05 -14.78
N GLN A 136 -32.63 51.05 -15.09
CA GLN A 136 -33.39 51.11 -16.33
C GLN A 136 -32.51 51.66 -17.46
N GLY A 137 -32.56 51.00 -18.63
CA GLY A 137 -32.60 51.70 -19.91
C GLY A 137 -31.39 51.58 -20.84
N GLN A 138 -31.37 50.54 -21.68
CA GLN A 138 -31.26 50.70 -23.15
C GLN A 138 -31.61 49.39 -23.89
N PRO A 139 -32.39 49.45 -25.00
CA PRO A 139 -32.84 48.25 -25.70
C PRO A 139 -31.77 47.77 -26.69
N ALA A 140 -31.21 46.59 -26.43
CA ALA A 140 -30.39 45.86 -27.40
C ALA A 140 -31.19 44.67 -27.95
N LYS A 141 -31.10 44.50 -29.28
CA LYS A 141 -31.79 43.53 -30.16
C LYS A 141 -31.96 42.12 -29.57
N PRO A 142 -33.01 41.36 -29.98
CA PRO A 142 -33.19 39.99 -29.55
C PRO A 142 -32.07 39.12 -30.12
N VAL A 143 -31.10 38.76 -29.27
CA VAL A 143 -30.21 37.64 -29.49
C VAL A 143 -30.79 36.45 -28.73
N THR A 144 -31.18 35.43 -29.50
CA THR A 144 -31.54 34.10 -29.04
C THR A 144 -30.59 33.64 -27.91
N PRO A 145 -31.09 33.17 -26.75
CA PRO A 145 -30.23 32.56 -25.75
C PRO A 145 -29.58 31.32 -26.34
N ALA A 146 -28.27 31.41 -26.64
CA ALA A 146 -27.45 30.23 -26.79
C ALA A 146 -27.50 29.48 -25.46
N GLN A 147 -28.04 28.27 -25.49
CA GLN A 147 -28.06 27.36 -24.35
C GLN A 147 -26.65 27.29 -23.73
N PRO A 148 -26.53 27.35 -22.39
CA PRO A 148 -25.28 27.05 -21.72
C PRO A 148 -24.77 25.69 -22.20
N PRO A 149 -23.46 25.52 -22.49
CA PRO A 149 -22.94 24.22 -22.87
C PRO A 149 -23.21 23.27 -21.70
N VAL A 150 -24.05 22.27 -21.97
CA VAL A 150 -24.30 21.13 -21.10
C VAL A 150 -22.97 20.64 -20.53
N ALA A 151 -22.86 20.71 -19.21
CA ALA A 151 -21.74 20.15 -18.47
C ALA A 151 -21.49 18.72 -18.96
N THR A 152 -20.31 18.48 -19.51
CA THR A 152 -19.84 17.17 -19.92
C THR A 152 -19.97 16.20 -18.74
N THR A 153 -20.92 15.27 -18.86
CA THR A 153 -21.10 14.13 -17.97
C THR A 153 -19.75 13.43 -17.79
N PRO A 154 -19.27 13.15 -16.57
CA PRO A 154 -18.04 12.40 -16.39
C PRO A 154 -18.17 11.04 -17.08
N ALA A 155 -17.17 10.70 -17.89
CA ALA A 155 -17.11 9.45 -18.67
C ALA A 155 -17.51 8.26 -17.78
N THR A 156 -18.69 7.71 -18.07
CA THR A 156 -19.26 6.62 -17.29
C THR A 156 -18.62 5.33 -17.78
N THR A 157 -17.56 4.89 -17.11
CA THR A 157 -17.01 3.54 -17.30
C THR A 157 -18.11 2.49 -17.17
N PRO A 158 -18.07 1.40 -17.95
CA PRO A 158 -19.12 0.39 -17.95
C PRO A 158 -19.26 -0.29 -16.59
N THR A 159 -20.51 -0.55 -16.19
CA THR A 159 -20.88 -1.33 -15.00
C THR A 159 -21.37 -2.70 -15.43
N LEU A 160 -20.67 -3.75 -15.01
CA LEU A 160 -21.03 -5.13 -15.31
C LEU A 160 -21.96 -5.69 -14.22
N PRO A 161 -22.93 -6.56 -14.58
CA PRO A 161 -23.71 -7.28 -13.59
C PRO A 161 -22.80 -8.24 -12.81
N VAL A 162 -22.82 -8.14 -11.48
CA VAL A 162 -21.99 -8.97 -10.59
C VAL A 162 -22.83 -9.54 -9.45
N ASN A 163 -22.56 -10.80 -9.10
CA ASN A 163 -23.15 -11.41 -7.91
C ASN A 163 -22.55 -10.76 -6.64
N ARG A 164 -23.42 -10.37 -5.72
CA ARG A 164 -23.04 -9.70 -4.47
C ARG A 164 -23.31 -10.61 -3.28
N SER A 165 -22.44 -10.55 -2.28
CA SER A 165 -22.66 -11.20 -1.00
C SER A 165 -23.74 -10.47 -0.21
N ALA A 166 -24.22 -11.09 0.87
CA ALA A 166 -25.15 -10.46 1.80
C ALA A 166 -24.61 -9.15 2.42
N THR A 167 -23.27 -8.99 2.47
CA THR A 167 -22.60 -7.78 2.95
C THR A 167 -22.33 -6.75 1.85
N GLY A 168 -22.84 -6.97 0.64
CA GLY A 168 -22.80 -6.00 -0.46
C GLY A 168 -21.48 -5.97 -1.24
N TRP A 169 -20.66 -7.02 -1.12
CA TRP A 169 -19.38 -7.13 -1.83
C TRP A 169 -19.46 -8.09 -3.02
N ALA A 170 -18.73 -7.79 -4.07
CA ALA A 170 -18.61 -8.61 -5.27
C ALA A 170 -17.15 -8.91 -5.58
N TRP A 171 -16.91 -10.00 -6.32
CA TRP A 171 -15.58 -10.32 -6.82
C TRP A 171 -15.07 -9.20 -7.75
N PRO A 172 -13.84 -8.69 -7.54
CA PRO A 172 -13.30 -7.57 -8.31
C PRO A 172 -12.72 -7.99 -9.67
N ALA A 173 -12.53 -9.28 -9.90
CA ALA A 173 -12.07 -9.85 -11.16
C ALA A 173 -12.48 -11.32 -11.24
N ASN A 174 -12.63 -11.82 -12.46
CA ASN A 174 -12.73 -13.24 -12.75
C ASN A 174 -11.33 -13.87 -12.81
N GLY A 175 -11.19 -15.11 -12.35
CA GLY A 175 -9.93 -15.84 -12.41
C GLY A 175 -9.61 -16.67 -11.17
N ALA A 176 -8.64 -17.55 -11.31
CA ALA A 176 -8.19 -18.42 -10.23
C ALA A 176 -7.50 -17.62 -9.12
N MET A 177 -7.78 -17.97 -7.87
CA MET A 177 -7.04 -17.41 -6.74
C MET A 177 -5.67 -18.10 -6.64
N ILE A 178 -4.61 -17.31 -6.74
CA ILE A 178 -3.22 -17.79 -6.70
C ILE A 178 -2.49 -17.34 -5.43
N GLY A 179 -3.12 -16.47 -4.63
CA GLY A 179 -2.59 -16.03 -3.34
C GLY A 179 -3.74 -15.84 -2.35
N ARG A 180 -3.54 -16.33 -1.12
CA ARG A 180 -4.51 -16.21 -0.01
C ARG A 180 -4.01 -15.21 1.02
N PHE A 181 -4.95 -14.64 1.77
CA PHE A 181 -4.66 -13.77 2.90
C PHE A 181 -3.88 -14.51 3.98
N SER A 182 -2.90 -13.83 4.58
CA SER A 182 -2.15 -14.35 5.73
C SER A 182 -1.98 -13.27 6.79
N SER A 183 -2.57 -13.52 7.97
CA SER A 183 -2.58 -12.62 9.12
C SER A 183 -1.25 -12.58 9.89
N ASN A 184 -0.43 -13.63 9.82
CA ASN A 184 0.77 -13.78 10.64
C ASN A 184 2.03 -13.36 9.87
N GLY A 185 2.41 -12.08 9.96
CA GLY A 185 3.74 -11.62 9.49
C GLY A 185 3.83 -11.06 8.06
N SER A 186 2.72 -10.64 7.44
CA SER A 186 2.67 -9.79 6.23
C SER A 186 3.21 -10.36 4.91
N LEU A 187 3.13 -11.69 4.68
CA LEU A 187 3.45 -12.20 3.34
C LEU A 187 2.41 -11.75 2.30
N ASN A 188 1.12 -11.81 2.64
CA ASN A 188 0.04 -11.35 1.76
C ASN A 188 -1.09 -10.71 2.58
N LYS A 189 -1.36 -9.42 2.34
CA LYS A 189 -2.36 -8.61 3.07
C LYS A 189 -3.75 -8.66 2.44
N GLY A 190 -3.91 -9.44 1.38
CA GLY A 190 -5.15 -9.59 0.63
C GLY A 190 -5.21 -10.94 -0.07
N ILE A 191 -5.84 -10.98 -1.24
CA ILE A 191 -5.84 -12.13 -2.13
C ILE A 191 -5.25 -11.74 -3.47
N ASP A 192 -4.63 -12.71 -4.14
CA ASP A 192 -4.15 -12.54 -5.51
C ASP A 192 -5.02 -13.36 -6.47
N ILE A 193 -5.53 -12.70 -7.50
CA ILE A 193 -6.38 -13.30 -8.53
C ILE A 193 -5.61 -13.27 -9.85
N ALA A 194 -5.35 -14.44 -10.42
CA ALA A 194 -4.73 -14.55 -11.74
C ALA A 194 -5.70 -14.03 -12.81
N GLY A 195 -5.14 -13.46 -13.88
CA GLY A 195 -5.92 -12.98 -15.01
C GLY A 195 -5.04 -12.62 -16.19
N GLU A 196 -5.65 -11.96 -17.17
CA GLU A 196 -5.01 -11.59 -18.43
C GLU A 196 -4.67 -10.10 -18.49
N LEU A 197 -3.66 -9.76 -19.30
CA LEU A 197 -3.21 -8.38 -19.42
C LEU A 197 -4.33 -7.54 -20.05
N GLY A 198 -4.83 -6.55 -19.30
CA GLY A 198 -5.94 -5.70 -19.74
C GLY A 198 -7.32 -6.16 -19.31
N GLN A 199 -7.42 -7.29 -18.63
CA GLN A 199 -8.69 -7.78 -18.11
C GLN A 199 -9.33 -6.72 -17.19
N PRO A 200 -10.65 -6.46 -17.30
CA PRO A 200 -11.33 -5.48 -16.47
C PRO A 200 -11.20 -5.80 -14.97
N VAL A 201 -10.83 -4.79 -14.18
CA VAL A 201 -10.89 -4.80 -12.72
C VAL A 201 -12.07 -3.96 -12.28
N LEU A 202 -12.93 -4.53 -11.44
CA LEU A 202 -14.21 -3.98 -11.03
C LEU A 202 -14.19 -3.51 -9.58
N ALA A 203 -14.95 -2.46 -9.28
CA ALA A 203 -15.21 -2.06 -7.90
C ALA A 203 -15.99 -3.17 -7.17
N ALA A 204 -15.43 -3.65 -6.05
CA ALA A 204 -16.01 -4.72 -5.25
C ALA A 204 -17.24 -4.27 -4.45
N SER A 205 -17.41 -2.97 -4.20
CA SER A 205 -18.61 -2.39 -3.58
C SER A 205 -18.76 -0.91 -3.99
N ASP A 206 -19.90 -0.30 -3.72
CA ASP A 206 -20.14 1.14 -3.95
C ASP A 206 -19.19 2.00 -3.11
N GLY A 207 -18.69 3.11 -3.64
CA GLY A 207 -17.82 3.99 -2.86
C GLY A 207 -17.22 5.15 -3.63
N SER A 208 -16.30 5.84 -2.97
CA SER A 208 -15.54 6.96 -3.53
C SER A 208 -14.07 6.56 -3.67
N VAL A 209 -13.47 6.85 -4.82
CA VAL A 209 -12.03 6.70 -5.03
C VAL A 209 -11.30 7.73 -4.18
N VAL A 210 -10.45 7.26 -3.26
CA VAL A 210 -9.68 8.11 -2.33
C VAL A 210 -8.18 8.14 -2.64
N TYR A 211 -7.77 7.34 -3.62
CA TYR A 211 -6.43 7.36 -4.19
C TYR A 211 -6.43 6.61 -5.53
N ALA A 212 -5.71 7.15 -6.52
CA ALA A 212 -5.44 6.50 -7.80
C ALA A 212 -4.04 6.90 -8.29
N GLY A 213 -3.11 5.94 -8.36
CA GLY A 213 -1.75 6.14 -8.90
C GLY A 213 -0.73 5.15 -8.35
N SER A 214 0.58 5.41 -8.56
CA SER A 214 1.67 4.48 -8.25
C SER A 214 2.61 4.88 -7.09
N GLY A 215 2.28 5.91 -6.32
CA GLY A 215 3.03 6.38 -5.15
C GLY A 215 3.13 5.43 -3.95
N LEU A 216 2.46 4.26 -3.96
CA LEU A 216 2.61 3.24 -2.92
C LEU A 216 3.47 2.08 -3.42
N ARG A 217 4.69 1.99 -2.89
CA ARG A 217 5.61 0.88 -3.17
C ARG A 217 4.98 -0.48 -2.86
N GLY A 218 5.22 -1.43 -3.76
CA GLY A 218 4.74 -2.81 -3.65
C GLY A 218 3.34 -3.05 -4.22
N TYR A 219 2.61 -2.00 -4.62
CA TYR A 219 1.27 -2.14 -5.20
C TYR A 219 1.21 -1.83 -6.70
N GLY A 220 2.28 -1.28 -7.29
CA GLY A 220 2.22 -0.81 -8.68
C GLY A 220 1.19 0.32 -8.86
N GLU A 221 0.51 0.33 -10.01
CA GLU A 221 -0.65 1.21 -10.21
C GLU A 221 -1.82 0.72 -9.35
N LEU A 222 -2.24 1.58 -8.42
CA LEU A 222 -3.15 1.24 -7.34
C LEU A 222 -4.38 2.16 -7.34
N VAL A 223 -5.55 1.56 -7.13
CA VAL A 223 -6.79 2.27 -6.76
C VAL A 223 -7.13 1.93 -5.31
N ILE A 224 -7.50 2.93 -4.51
CA ILE A 224 -8.10 2.72 -3.17
C ILE A 224 -9.49 3.34 -3.17
N ILE A 225 -10.48 2.57 -2.73
CA ILE A 225 -11.89 3.00 -2.69
C ILE A 225 -12.36 2.98 -1.23
N LYS A 226 -12.92 4.10 -0.77
CA LYS A 226 -13.63 4.20 0.51
C LYS A 226 -15.09 3.82 0.29
N HIS A 227 -15.54 2.79 0.99
CA HIS A 227 -16.94 2.33 0.95
C HIS A 227 -17.75 2.88 2.13
N SER A 228 -17.11 3.02 3.28
CA SER A 228 -17.71 3.61 4.47
C SER A 228 -16.63 4.16 5.40
N ASP A 229 -17.02 4.65 6.58
CA ASP A 229 -16.07 5.03 7.63
C ASP A 229 -15.29 3.83 8.19
N THR A 230 -15.76 2.61 7.94
CA THR A 230 -15.17 1.39 8.47
C THR A 230 -14.36 0.64 7.41
N TYR A 231 -14.75 0.69 6.14
CA TYR A 231 -14.19 -0.16 5.08
C TYR A 231 -13.56 0.64 3.94
N VAL A 232 -12.36 0.19 3.56
CA VAL A 232 -11.69 0.57 2.31
C VAL A 232 -11.25 -0.70 1.57
N SER A 233 -11.17 -0.63 0.25
CA SER A 233 -10.58 -1.68 -0.59
C SER A 233 -9.44 -1.14 -1.44
N ALA A 234 -8.49 -2.01 -1.80
CA ALA A 234 -7.33 -1.68 -2.62
C ALA A 234 -7.20 -2.66 -3.79
N TYR A 235 -6.88 -2.13 -4.97
CA TYR A 235 -6.77 -2.86 -6.23
C TYR A 235 -5.40 -2.56 -6.83
N GLY A 236 -4.44 -3.46 -6.68
CA GLY A 236 -3.05 -3.27 -7.08
C GLY A 236 -2.67 -3.99 -8.38
N HIS A 237 -1.46 -3.69 -8.84
CA HIS A 237 -0.79 -4.26 -10.01
C HIS A 237 -1.48 -3.99 -11.36
N ASN A 238 -2.30 -2.94 -11.43
CA ASN A 238 -3.00 -2.59 -12.67
C ASN A 238 -2.02 -2.11 -13.75
N ARG A 239 -2.40 -2.22 -15.03
CA ARG A 239 -1.65 -1.58 -16.12
C ARG A 239 -2.15 -0.17 -16.42
N ARG A 240 -3.43 0.10 -16.14
CA ARG A 240 -4.10 1.36 -16.43
C ARG A 240 -5.21 1.61 -15.43
N LEU A 241 -5.29 2.84 -14.94
CA LEU A 241 -6.37 3.31 -14.07
C LEU A 241 -7.42 4.02 -14.92
N LEU A 242 -8.70 3.66 -14.77
CA LEU A 242 -9.82 4.25 -15.50
C LEU A 242 -10.61 5.24 -14.65
N VAL A 243 -10.21 5.39 -13.38
CA VAL A 243 -10.82 6.31 -12.41
C VAL A 243 -9.77 7.22 -11.81
N ARG A 244 -10.25 8.31 -11.21
CA ARG A 244 -9.43 9.32 -10.53
C ARG A 244 -9.91 9.55 -9.11
N GLU A 245 -9.04 10.13 -8.28
CA GLU A 245 -9.41 10.56 -6.93
C GLU A 245 -10.67 11.45 -6.93
N GLY A 246 -11.55 11.24 -5.95
CA GLY A 246 -12.83 11.93 -5.80
C GLY A 246 -13.97 11.36 -6.64
N GLN A 247 -13.70 10.44 -7.56
CA GLN A 247 -14.74 9.83 -8.38
C GLN A 247 -15.60 8.84 -7.57
N GLN A 248 -16.93 8.94 -7.73
CA GLN A 248 -17.86 7.94 -7.22
C GLN A 248 -17.90 6.73 -8.15
N VAL A 249 -17.95 5.54 -7.57
CA VAL A 249 -18.03 4.28 -8.29
C VAL A 249 -19.15 3.41 -7.75
N LYS A 250 -19.72 2.59 -8.63
CA LYS A 250 -20.69 1.56 -8.29
C LYS A 250 -20.06 0.18 -8.32
N VAL A 251 -20.55 -0.72 -7.47
CA VAL A 251 -20.15 -2.12 -7.51
C VAL A 251 -20.34 -2.71 -8.91
N GLY A 252 -19.33 -3.42 -9.41
CA GLY A 252 -19.29 -3.93 -10.78
C GLY A 252 -18.84 -2.92 -11.84
N GLN A 253 -18.63 -1.65 -11.48
CA GLN A 253 -18.06 -0.65 -12.39
C GLN A 253 -16.59 -0.97 -12.66
N THR A 254 -16.16 -0.90 -13.92
CA THR A 254 -14.75 -1.05 -14.26
C THR A 254 -13.96 0.16 -13.79
N ILE A 255 -12.93 -0.08 -12.97
CA ILE A 255 -12.10 0.96 -12.35
C ILE A 255 -10.66 0.97 -12.89
N ALA A 256 -10.20 -0.16 -13.41
CA ALA A 256 -8.85 -0.32 -13.91
C ALA A 256 -8.77 -1.50 -14.89
N GLU A 257 -7.62 -1.62 -15.54
CA GLU A 257 -7.25 -2.76 -16.37
C GLU A 257 -6.12 -3.52 -15.67
N MET A 258 -6.27 -4.84 -15.52
CA MET A 258 -5.31 -5.71 -14.84
C MET A 258 -3.95 -5.69 -15.55
N GLY A 259 -2.88 -5.78 -14.78
CA GLY A 259 -1.51 -5.80 -15.29
C GLY A 259 -0.55 -6.53 -14.38
N SER A 260 0.72 -6.17 -14.49
CA SER A 260 1.83 -6.72 -13.72
C SER A 260 2.71 -5.64 -13.09
N THR A 261 2.21 -4.39 -12.95
CA THR A 261 3.03 -3.29 -12.42
C THR A 261 3.46 -3.58 -10.98
N GLY A 262 4.77 -3.52 -10.70
CA GLY A 262 5.30 -3.80 -9.36
C GLY A 262 5.20 -5.26 -8.90
N THR A 263 5.00 -6.21 -9.82
CA THR A 263 4.97 -7.66 -9.53
C THR A 263 5.59 -8.49 -10.66
N ASP A 264 5.62 -9.81 -10.52
CA ASP A 264 6.30 -10.78 -11.40
C ASP A 264 5.42 -11.31 -12.54
N ARG A 265 4.10 -11.17 -12.44
CA ARG A 265 3.13 -11.72 -13.40
C ARG A 265 1.84 -10.92 -13.43
N VAL A 266 1.00 -11.17 -14.44
CA VAL A 266 -0.32 -10.54 -14.50
C VAL A 266 -1.22 -11.12 -13.42
N LYS A 267 -1.65 -10.26 -12.49
CA LYS A 267 -2.58 -10.60 -11.41
C LYS A 267 -3.19 -9.34 -10.83
N LEU A 268 -4.35 -9.48 -10.21
CA LEU A 268 -4.90 -8.46 -9.32
C LEU A 268 -4.54 -8.81 -7.88
N HIS A 269 -3.91 -7.87 -7.18
CA HIS A 269 -3.83 -7.89 -5.72
C HIS A 269 -5.02 -7.13 -5.14
N PHE A 270 -5.86 -7.81 -4.37
CA PHE A 270 -7.08 -7.23 -3.81
C PHE A 270 -7.06 -7.30 -2.27
N GLU A 271 -7.21 -6.14 -1.62
CA GLU A 271 -7.34 -6.06 -0.16
C GLU A 271 -8.68 -5.47 0.25
N ILE A 272 -9.18 -5.93 1.40
CA ILE A 272 -10.19 -5.24 2.19
C ILE A 272 -9.53 -4.85 3.51
N ARG A 273 -9.71 -3.60 3.93
CA ARG A 273 -9.28 -3.15 5.24
C ARG A 273 -10.46 -2.62 6.05
N ARG A 274 -10.48 -3.04 7.32
CA ARG A 274 -11.43 -2.61 8.33
C ARG A 274 -10.69 -1.74 9.34
N GLN A 275 -11.04 -0.47 9.45
CA GLN A 275 -10.39 0.49 10.37
C GLN A 275 -8.86 0.49 10.19
N GLY A 276 -8.40 0.58 8.94
CA GLY A 276 -6.98 0.58 8.58
C GLY A 276 -6.26 -0.77 8.63
N LYS A 277 -6.85 -1.80 9.25
CA LYS A 277 -6.25 -3.15 9.34
C LYS A 277 -6.71 -4.05 8.20
N PRO A 278 -5.79 -4.78 7.53
CA PRO A 278 -6.17 -5.74 6.51
C PRO A 278 -6.92 -6.92 7.13
N VAL A 279 -7.98 -7.35 6.46
CA VAL A 279 -8.83 -8.48 6.84
C VAL A 279 -8.94 -9.45 5.67
N ASP A 280 -9.23 -10.72 5.94
CA ASP A 280 -9.40 -11.74 4.89
C ASP A 280 -10.59 -11.37 3.97
N PRO A 281 -10.35 -11.06 2.68
CA PRO A 281 -11.42 -10.71 1.74
C PRO A 281 -12.45 -11.82 1.54
N LEU A 282 -12.08 -13.09 1.75
CA LEU A 282 -12.97 -14.23 1.54
C LEU A 282 -14.12 -14.31 2.55
N GLN A 283 -14.03 -13.57 3.66
CA GLN A 283 -15.13 -13.43 4.61
C GLN A 283 -16.24 -12.48 4.11
N TYR A 284 -15.94 -11.68 3.08
CA TYR A 284 -16.86 -10.66 2.55
C TYR A 284 -17.36 -11.00 1.16
N LEU A 285 -16.54 -11.66 0.35
CA LEU A 285 -16.86 -12.01 -1.03
C LEU A 285 -17.87 -13.17 -1.12
N PRO A 286 -18.66 -13.26 -2.21
CA PRO A 286 -19.49 -14.42 -2.47
C PRO A 286 -18.65 -15.71 -2.52
N ARG A 287 -19.21 -16.82 -2.04
CA ARG A 287 -18.59 -18.14 -2.17
C ARG A 287 -18.55 -18.55 -3.65
N ARG A 288 -17.44 -19.13 -4.07
CA ARG A 288 -17.19 -19.67 -5.42
C ARG A 288 -16.41 -20.97 -5.30
#